data_AF-A0A951HYY3-F1
#
_entry.id   AF-A0A951HYY3-F1
#
_cell.length_a   1.000
_cell.length_b   1.000
_cell.length_c   1.000
_cell.angle_alpha   90.00
_cell.angle_beta   90.00
_cell.angle_gamma   90.00
#
_symmetry.space_group_name_H-M   'P 1'
#
loop_
_entity.id
_entity.type
_entity.pdbx_description
1 polymer ?
#
loop_
_entity_poly.entity_id
_entity_poly.type
_entity_poly.pdbx_seq_one_letter_code
_entity_poly.pdbx_strand_id
1 'polypeptide(L)'
;DAVVIAGGETVAINYWQGIGVGEWQTIGTGSGWPGDKLVPLIEKYLSEGRRVFLDADPRWWSPCGWQKEETMVLPTLETHFAFRRVSPTILEIRPTTDASAQDKAFLQNLLPENRPEDTRICPPLSKDK
;
A
#
# COMPACT_ATOMS: atom_id res chain seq x y z
N ASP A 1 8.44 14.09 -8.79
CA ASP A 1 7.69 12.85 -9.04
C ASP A 1 7.46 12.07 -7.76
N ALA A 2 6.29 11.45 -7.66
CA ALA A 2 5.90 10.67 -6.50
C ALA A 2 5.27 9.34 -6.91
N VAL A 3 5.34 8.37 -6.01
CA VAL A 3 4.77 7.03 -6.15
C VAL A 3 3.73 6.87 -5.05
N VAL A 4 2.55 6.35 -5.38
CA VAL A 4 1.48 6.11 -4.42
C VAL A 4 1.09 4.63 -4.45
N ILE A 5 1.18 3.99 -3.30
CA ILE A 5 0.73 2.62 -3.05
C ILE A 5 -0.67 2.72 -2.43
N ALA A 6 -1.72 2.36 -3.19
CA ALA A 6 -3.09 2.75 -2.84
C ALA A 6 -4.11 1.60 -2.90
N GLY A 7 -3.67 0.34 -2.95
CA GLY A 7 -4.57 -0.81 -3.06
C GLY A 7 -5.56 -0.66 -4.22
N GLY A 8 -6.86 -0.78 -3.93
CA GLY A 8 -7.96 -0.59 -4.88
C GLY A 8 -8.24 0.87 -5.27
N GLU A 9 -7.73 1.86 -4.54
CA GLU A 9 -7.90 3.29 -4.86
C GLU A 9 -7.10 3.72 -6.09
N THR A 10 -6.18 2.88 -6.57
CA THR A 10 -5.41 3.14 -7.80
C THR A 10 -6.28 3.48 -9.02
N VAL A 11 -7.54 3.02 -9.07
CA VAL A 11 -8.51 3.42 -10.09
C VAL A 11 -8.77 4.94 -10.10
N ALA A 12 -8.95 5.54 -8.92
CA ALA A 12 -9.20 6.97 -8.80
C ALA A 12 -7.94 7.78 -9.17
N ILE A 13 -6.76 7.34 -8.73
CA ILE A 13 -5.50 8.01 -9.06
C ILE A 13 -5.26 7.96 -10.57
N ASN A 14 -5.42 6.78 -11.19
CA ASN A 14 -5.27 6.60 -12.64
C ASN A 14 -6.26 7.46 -13.45
N TYR A 15 -7.50 7.62 -12.97
CA TYR A 15 -8.48 8.51 -13.60
C TYR A 15 -7.98 9.96 -13.64
N TRP A 16 -7.52 10.50 -12.50
CA TRP A 16 -7.03 11.88 -12.42
C TRP A 16 -5.80 12.10 -13.33
N GLN A 17 -4.89 11.13 -13.38
CA GLN A 17 -3.79 11.16 -14.34
C GLN A 17 -4.26 11.18 -15.80
N GLY A 18 -5.25 10.34 -16.13
CA GLY A 18 -5.80 10.24 -17.48
C GLY A 18 -6.43 11.54 -17.99
N ILE A 19 -6.90 12.40 -17.09
CA ILE A 19 -7.42 13.73 -17.42
C ILE A 19 -6.37 14.86 -17.27
N GLY A 20 -5.09 14.50 -17.11
CA GLY A 20 -3.97 15.43 -17.05
C GLY A 20 -3.72 16.07 -15.68
N VAL A 21 -4.32 15.52 -14.61
CA VAL A 21 -4.14 16.02 -13.24
C VAL A 21 -3.18 15.11 -12.48
N GLY A 22 -1.94 15.58 -12.37
CA GLY A 22 -0.87 14.97 -11.58
C GLY A 22 -0.11 13.84 -12.29
N GLU A 23 1.14 13.63 -11.87
CA GLU A 23 2.09 12.69 -12.49
C GLU A 23 2.57 11.63 -11.47
N TRP A 24 1.63 10.98 -10.78
CA TRP A 24 1.93 9.97 -9.76
C TRP A 24 2.00 8.56 -10.33
N GLN A 25 3.09 7.85 -10.12
CA GLN A 25 3.08 6.41 -10.43
C GLN A 25 2.30 5.66 -9.36
N THR A 26 1.39 4.76 -9.75
CA THR A 26 0.61 3.97 -8.79
C THR A 26 1.11 2.54 -8.66
N ILE A 27 1.05 2.00 -7.44
CA ILE A 27 1.13 0.57 -7.17
C ILE A 27 -0.19 0.17 -6.50
N GLY A 28 -0.95 -0.72 -7.14
CA GLY A 28 -2.26 -1.15 -6.66
C GLY A 28 -2.38 -2.65 -6.57
N THR A 29 -3.29 -3.11 -5.73
CA THR A 29 -3.64 -4.53 -5.68
C THR A 29 -4.31 -4.92 -7.00
N GLY A 30 -3.75 -5.90 -7.72
CA GLY A 30 -4.22 -6.25 -9.08
C GLY A 30 -3.79 -5.38 -10.24
N SER A 31 -3.08 -4.30 -9.97
CA SER A 31 -2.61 -3.39 -11.01
C SER A 31 -1.21 -2.90 -10.69
N GLY A 32 -0.21 -3.52 -11.33
CA GLY A 32 1.19 -3.18 -11.12
C GLY A 32 1.76 -3.62 -9.77
N TRP A 33 1.10 -4.55 -9.06
CA TRP A 33 1.65 -5.11 -7.83
C TRP A 33 2.96 -5.86 -8.11
N PRO A 34 4.07 -5.51 -7.42
CA PRO A 34 5.39 -6.05 -7.73
C PRO A 34 5.69 -7.40 -7.04
N GLY A 35 4.78 -7.91 -6.19
CA GLY A 35 5.00 -9.13 -5.40
C GLY A 35 6.23 -8.98 -4.49
N ASP A 36 7.09 -10.00 -4.49
CA ASP A 36 8.34 -10.04 -3.70
C ASP A 36 9.31 -8.89 -4.01
N LYS A 37 9.10 -8.17 -5.12
CA LYS A 37 9.92 -7.02 -5.52
C LYS A 37 9.46 -5.70 -4.90
N LEU A 38 8.44 -5.70 -4.03
CA LEU A 38 7.91 -4.47 -3.43
C LEU A 38 8.98 -3.67 -2.69
N VAL A 39 9.71 -4.31 -1.77
CA VAL A 39 10.76 -3.65 -0.99
C VAL A 39 11.89 -3.14 -1.89
N PRO A 40 12.51 -3.96 -2.77
CA PRO A 40 13.53 -3.47 -3.72
C PRO A 40 13.06 -2.33 -4.62
N LEU A 41 11.78 -2.34 -5.01
CA LEU A 41 11.20 -1.30 -5.85
C LEU A 41 11.06 0.03 -5.10
N ILE A 42 10.60 -0.02 -3.84
CA ILE A 42 10.53 1.17 -2.98
C ILE A 42 11.94 1.73 -2.74
N GLU A 43 12.92 0.89 -2.42
CA GLU A 43 14.32 1.30 -2.25
C GLU A 43 14.87 2.00 -3.49
N LYS A 44 14.59 1.46 -4.68
CA LYS A 44 14.95 2.09 -5.95
C LYS A 44 14.32 3.47 -6.11
N TYR A 45 13.03 3.63 -5.83
CA TYR A 45 12.39 4.95 -5.94
C TYR A 45 12.97 5.95 -4.96
N LEU A 46 13.25 5.54 -3.73
CA LEU A 46 13.89 6.39 -2.73
C LEU A 46 15.31 6.80 -3.15
N SER A 47 16.09 5.89 -3.74
CA SER A 47 17.45 6.20 -4.22
C SER A 47 17.47 7.13 -5.43
N GLU A 48 16.43 7.11 -6.25
CA GLU A 48 16.18 8.05 -7.34
C GLU A 48 15.65 9.42 -6.85
N GLY A 49 15.49 9.61 -5.54
CA GLY A 49 14.99 10.85 -4.93
C GLY A 49 13.47 11.04 -5.07
N ARG A 50 12.73 9.99 -5.46
CA ARG A 50 11.26 10.03 -5.57
C ARG A 50 10.64 9.86 -4.19
N ARG A 51 9.49 10.52 -3.99
CA ARG A 51 8.69 10.35 -2.77
C ARG A 51 7.75 9.17 -2.92
N VAL A 52 7.67 8.31 -1.91
CA VAL A 52 6.80 7.14 -1.91
C VAL A 52 5.77 7.29 -0.80
N PHE A 53 4.50 7.12 -1.14
CA PHE A 53 3.39 7.20 -0.21
C PHE A 53 2.62 5.88 -0.18
N LEU A 54 2.07 5.55 0.98
CA LEU A 54 1.18 4.42 1.21
C LEU A 54 -0.13 4.95 1.78
N ASP A 55 -1.25 4.64 1.13
CA ASP A 55 -2.55 4.78 1.76
C ASP A 55 -2.81 3.57 2.65
N ALA A 56 -2.87 3.80 3.97
CA ALA A 56 -3.16 2.81 4.98
C ALA A 56 -4.66 2.78 5.38
N ASP A 57 -5.57 3.28 4.53
CA ASP A 57 -7.00 3.11 4.72
C ASP A 57 -7.42 1.65 4.45
N PRO A 58 -7.91 0.90 5.45
CA PRO A 58 -8.30 -0.50 5.26
C PRO A 58 -9.32 -0.72 4.14
N ARG A 59 -10.17 0.28 3.83
CA ARG A 59 -11.21 0.17 2.79
C ARG A 59 -10.63 -0.06 1.40
N TRP A 60 -9.38 0.31 1.15
CA TRP A 60 -8.70 0.12 -0.12
C TRP A 60 -7.95 -1.21 -0.22
N TRP A 61 -7.82 -1.93 0.89
CA TRP A 61 -7.10 -3.20 0.97
C TRP A 61 -8.10 -4.33 1.16
N SER A 62 -8.44 -5.03 0.07
CA SER A 62 -9.39 -6.13 0.12
C SER A 62 -8.88 -7.25 1.03
N PRO A 63 -9.65 -7.66 2.05
CA PRO A 63 -9.27 -8.78 2.91
C PRO A 63 -9.63 -10.16 2.29
N CYS A 64 -10.17 -10.16 1.07
CA CYS A 64 -10.74 -11.34 0.41
C CYS A 64 -10.01 -11.68 -0.89
N GLY A 65 -10.16 -12.93 -1.36
CA GLY A 65 -9.63 -13.38 -2.64
C GLY A 65 -8.10 -13.31 -2.73
N TRP A 66 -7.57 -13.23 -3.95
CA TRP A 66 -6.12 -13.17 -4.19
C TRP A 66 -5.49 -11.83 -3.76
N GLN A 67 -6.25 -10.73 -3.72
CA GLN A 67 -5.78 -9.42 -3.23
C GLN A 67 -5.40 -9.44 -1.73
N LYS A 68 -5.94 -10.40 -0.98
CA LYS A 68 -5.51 -10.67 0.39
C LYS A 68 -4.01 -10.93 0.45
N GLU A 69 -3.48 -11.72 -0.49
CA GLU A 69 -2.07 -12.11 -0.48
C GLU A 69 -1.15 -10.90 -0.62
N GLU A 70 -1.54 -9.96 -1.47
CA GLU A 70 -0.84 -8.69 -1.66
C GLU A 70 -0.89 -7.81 -0.40
N THR A 71 -2.05 -7.75 0.27
CA THR A 71 -2.23 -7.00 1.53
C THR A 71 -1.36 -7.55 2.66
N MET A 72 -1.18 -8.88 2.73
CA MET A 72 -0.38 -9.53 3.77
C MET A 72 1.11 -9.16 3.73
N VAL A 73 1.61 -8.62 2.61
CA VAL A 73 3.01 -8.19 2.48
C VAL A 73 3.25 -6.84 3.16
N LEU A 74 2.24 -5.98 3.27
CA LEU A 74 2.41 -4.59 3.74
C LEU A 74 3.05 -4.47 5.13
N PRO A 75 2.72 -5.29 6.15
CA PRO A 75 3.36 -5.16 7.45
C PRO A 75 4.87 -5.39 7.42
N THR A 76 5.39 -6.12 6.43
CA THR A 76 6.84 -6.30 6.29
C THR A 76 7.56 -4.98 5.98
N LEU A 77 6.85 -3.99 5.41
CA LEU A 77 7.43 -2.67 5.16
C LEU A 77 7.89 -1.98 6.45
N GLU A 78 7.27 -2.28 7.60
CA GLU A 78 7.68 -1.74 8.90
C GLU A 78 9.07 -2.22 9.36
N THR A 79 9.57 -3.33 8.84
CA THR A 79 10.94 -3.81 9.16
C THR A 79 11.99 -3.22 8.22
N HIS A 80 11.58 -2.67 7.08
CA HIS A 80 12.47 -2.18 6.03
C HIS A 80 12.54 -0.65 5.96
N PHE A 81 11.52 0.06 6.45
CA PHE A 81 11.39 1.50 6.26
C PHE A 81 10.94 2.23 7.52
N ALA A 82 11.22 3.54 7.51
CA ALA A 82 10.65 4.50 8.44
C ALA A 82 9.41 5.16 7.83
N PHE A 83 8.54 5.72 8.67
CA PHE A 83 7.29 6.31 8.23
C PHE A 83 7.09 7.70 8.81
N ARG A 84 6.54 8.59 7.98
CA ARG A 84 6.04 9.89 8.39
C ARG A 84 4.58 10.00 7.98
N ARG A 85 3.69 10.27 8.92
CA ARG A 85 2.27 10.46 8.65
C ARG A 85 2.05 11.85 8.09
N VAL A 86 1.46 11.92 6.89
CA VAL A 86 1.17 13.19 6.20
C VAL A 86 -0.33 13.50 6.16
N SER A 87 -1.18 12.49 6.35
CA SER A 87 -2.61 12.63 6.57
C SER A 87 -3.12 11.47 7.46
N PRO A 88 -4.41 11.42 7.83
CA PRO A 88 -4.95 10.35 8.67
C PRO A 88 -4.60 8.94 8.17
N THR A 89 -4.72 8.69 6.86
CA THR A 89 -4.46 7.39 6.24
C THR A 89 -3.18 7.36 5.40
N ILE A 90 -2.68 8.52 4.95
CA ILE A 90 -1.49 8.56 4.09
C ILE A 90 -0.20 8.62 4.92
N LEU A 91 0.67 7.66 4.68
CA LEU A 91 2.03 7.57 5.20
C LEU A 91 3.02 7.87 4.07
N GLU A 92 4.02 8.68 4.34
CA GLU A 92 5.22 8.75 3.51
C GLU A 92 6.23 7.71 3.98
N ILE A 93 6.68 6.86 3.06
CA ILE A 93 7.73 5.86 3.30
C ILE A 93 9.08 6.55 3.16
N ARG A 94 9.95 6.36 4.15
CA ARG A 94 11.26 7.02 4.26
C ARG A 94 12.35 5.99 4.55
N PRO A 95 13.60 6.27 4.20
CA PRO A 95 14.73 5.45 4.65
C PRO A 95 14.76 5.34 6.17
N THR A 96 15.16 4.20 6.72
CA THR A 96 15.25 3.97 8.18
C THR A 96 16.19 4.93 8.90
N THR A 97 17.12 5.55 8.17
CA THR A 97 18.05 6.56 8.67
C THR A 97 17.45 7.96 8.76
N ASP A 98 16.22 8.17 8.28
CA ASP A 98 15.53 9.46 8.35
C ASP A 98 14.96 9.72 9.76
N ALA A 99 15.67 10.54 10.53
CA ALA A 99 15.28 10.90 11.89
C ALA A 99 13.94 11.66 11.97
N SER A 100 13.45 12.23 10.86
CA SER A 100 12.17 12.94 10.82
C SER A 100 10.95 12.02 10.62
N ALA A 101 11.18 10.72 10.43
CA ALA A 101 10.16 9.72 10.12
C ALA A 101 10.12 8.64 11.21
N GLN A 102 9.43 8.91 12.31
CA GLN A 102 9.38 8.02 13.48
C GLN A 102 7.94 7.63 13.84
N ASP A 103 6.98 7.90 12.95
CA ASP A 103 5.59 7.58 13.19
C ASP A 103 5.37 6.06 13.10
N LYS A 104 4.56 5.55 14.02
CA LYS A 104 4.10 4.16 13.93
C LYS A 104 3.07 4.03 12.81
N ALA A 105 3.35 3.18 11.83
CA ALA A 105 2.49 2.95 10.69
C ALA A 105 1.27 2.11 11.04
N PHE A 106 1.44 1.09 11.90
CA PHE A 106 0.42 0.14 12.34
C PHE A 106 -0.20 -0.65 11.17
N LEU A 107 0.63 -1.06 10.21
CA LEU A 107 0.20 -1.75 8.99
C LEU A 107 -0.41 -3.13 9.24
N GLN A 108 -0.15 -3.74 10.40
CA GLN A 108 -0.87 -4.93 10.84
C GLN A 108 -2.39 -4.73 10.88
N ASN A 109 -2.88 -3.49 11.06
CA ASN A 109 -4.30 -3.18 11.05
C ASN A 109 -4.95 -3.40 9.68
N LEU A 110 -4.15 -3.51 8.60
CA LEU A 110 -4.65 -3.81 7.26
C LEU A 110 -4.95 -5.31 7.06
N LEU A 111 -4.39 -6.16 7.93
CA LEU A 111 -4.51 -7.61 7.83
C LEU A 111 -5.95 -8.07 8.09
N PRO A 112 -6.44 -9.11 7.35
CA PRO A 112 -7.79 -9.63 7.52
C PRO A 112 -8.12 -10.08 8.95
N GLU A 113 -7.17 -10.71 9.65
CA GLU A 113 -7.34 -11.17 11.03
C GLU A 113 -7.60 -10.03 12.02
N ASN A 114 -7.17 -8.82 11.70
CA ASN A 114 -7.39 -7.62 12.52
C ASN A 114 -8.63 -6.83 12.06
N ARG A 115 -9.38 -7.36 11.08
CA ARG A 115 -10.56 -6.74 10.45
C ARG A 115 -11.72 -7.74 10.34
N PRO A 116 -12.21 -8.29 11.47
CA PRO A 116 -13.22 -9.35 11.46
C PRO A 116 -14.56 -8.90 10.84
N GLU A 117 -14.91 -7.63 10.94
CA GLU A 117 -16.14 -7.11 10.33
C GLU A 117 -16.05 -7.11 8.79
N ASP A 118 -14.89 -6.72 8.24
CA ASP A 118 -14.66 -6.65 6.79
C ASP A 118 -14.54 -8.04 6.16
N THR A 119 -14.15 -9.06 6.94
CA THR A 119 -14.04 -10.44 6.45
C THR A 119 -15.38 -11.18 6.41
N ARG A 120 -16.42 -10.68 7.10
CA ARG A 120 -17.78 -11.29 7.06
C ARG A 120 -18.41 -11.27 5.67
N ILE A 121 -18.04 -10.29 4.84
CA ILE A 121 -18.53 -10.14 3.47
C ILE A 121 -17.68 -10.93 2.46
N CYS A 122 -16.59 -11.56 2.89
CA CYS A 122 -15.77 -12.35 1.98
C CYS A 122 -16.58 -13.56 1.48
N PRO A 123 -16.66 -13.77 0.16
CA PRO A 123 -17.24 -14.99 -0.37
C PRO A 123 -16.47 -16.20 0.18
N PRO A 124 -17.15 -17.31 0.48
CA PRO A 124 -16.45 -18.54 0.84
C PRO A 124 -15.45 -18.87 -0.27
N LEU A 125 -14.22 -19.26 0.11
CA LEU A 125 -13.20 -19.71 -0.83
C LEU A 125 -13.86 -20.70 -1.78
N SER A 126 -13.91 -20.39 -3.08
CA SER A 126 -14.48 -21.33 -4.04
C SER A 126 -13.62 -22.58 -3.96
N LYS A 127 -14.24 -23.68 -3.54
CA LYS A 127 -13.66 -25.01 -3.64
C LYS A 127 -13.81 -25.44 -5.10
N ASP A 128 -13.09 -24.79 -6.01
CA ASP A 128 -12.94 -25.29 -7.37
C ASP A 128 -11.72 -26.22 -7.34
N LYS A 129 -11.96 -27.53 -7.14
CA LYS A 129 -12.20 -28.59 -8.13
C LYS A 129 -10.92 -29.09 -8.78
#